data_AF-A0A961J2V2-F1
#
_entry.id   AF-A0A961J2V2-F1
#
_cell.length_a   1.000
_cell.length_b   1.000
_cell.length_c   1.000
_cell.angle_alpha   90.00
_cell.angle_beta   90.00
_cell.angle_gamma   90.00
#
_symmetry.space_group_name_H-M   'P 1'
#
loop_
_entity.id
_entity.type
_entity.pdbx_description
1 polymer ?
#
loop_
_entity_poly.entity_id
_entity_poly.type
_entity_poly.pdbx_seq_one_letter_code
_entity_poly.pdbx_strand_id
1 'polypeptide(L)'
;MSATRAWLALLALSAVSTAIAWQGGAGMAVTLAILVLAWAKAQVILRSYLGLAQAPEWSRGFAMVLALFMLGAMGLAVAAG
;
A
#
# COMPACT_ATOMS: atom_id res chain seq x y z
N MET A 1 4.06 -1.17 -16.15
CA MET A 1 3.05 -0.10 -16.37
C MET A 1 3.78 1.14 -16.84
N SER A 2 3.18 1.97 -17.70
CA SER A 2 3.75 3.29 -17.99
C SER A 2 3.67 4.18 -16.74
N ALA A 3 4.55 5.18 -16.64
CA ALA A 3 4.57 6.13 -15.53
C ALA A 3 3.20 6.81 -15.33
N THR A 4 2.53 7.22 -16.42
CA THR A 4 1.19 7.83 -16.37
C THR A 4 0.14 6.89 -15.78
N ARG A 5 0.17 5.59 -16.12
CA ARG A 5 -0.78 4.61 -15.55
C ARG A 5 -0.50 4.37 -14.07
N ALA A 6 0.77 4.32 -13.67
CA ALA A 6 1.15 4.20 -12.26
C ALA A 6 0.70 5.43 -11.45
N TRP A 7 0.88 6.63 -12.01
CA TRP A 7 0.41 7.87 -11.42
C TRP A 7 -1.12 7.91 -11.25
N LEU A 8 -1.88 7.54 -12.29
CA LEU A 8 -3.35 7.45 -12.20
C LEU A 8 -3.81 6.44 -11.14
N ALA A 9 -3.12 5.30 -11.03
CA ALA A 9 -3.41 4.32 -9.98
C ALA A 9 -3.15 4.89 -8.58
N LEU A 10 -2.05 5.61 -8.38
CA LEU A 10 -1.76 6.27 -7.11
C LEU A 10 -2.79 7.34 -6.77
N LEU A 11 -3.24 8.13 -7.75
CA LEU A 11 -4.32 9.10 -7.57
C LEU A 11 -5.62 8.43 -7.12
N ALA A 12 -6.03 7.35 -7.81
CA ALA A 12 -7.23 6.61 -7.46
C ALA A 12 -7.14 6.01 -6.05
N LEU A 13 -6.03 5.34 -5.71
CA LEU A 13 -5.80 4.79 -4.37
C LEU A 13 -5.81 5.87 -3.29
N SER A 14 -5.29 7.06 -3.61
CA SER A 14 -5.27 8.20 -2.69
C SER A 14 -6.69 8.74 -2.47
N ALA A 15 -7.47 8.92 -3.53
CA ALA A 15 -8.87 9.33 -3.44
C ALA A 15 -9.71 8.36 -2.59
N VAL A 16 -9.54 7.04 -2.79
CA VAL A 16 -10.21 6.02 -1.97
C VAL A 16 -9.77 6.12 -0.51
N SER A 17 -8.47 6.25 -0.23
CA SER A 17 -8.01 6.40 1.16
C SER A 17 -8.54 7.67 1.82
N THR A 18 -8.62 8.78 1.09
CA THR A 18 -9.19 10.04 1.58
C THR A 18 -10.69 9.91 1.83
N ALA A 19 -11.45 9.28 0.93
CA ALA A 19 -12.88 9.07 1.11
C ALA A 19 -13.20 8.19 2.34
N ILE A 20 -12.40 7.15 2.58
CA ILE A 20 -12.52 6.31 3.78
C ILE A 20 -12.25 7.15 5.04
N ALA A 21 -11.16 7.91 5.07
CA ALA A 21 -10.79 8.73 6.21
C ALA A 21 -11.81 9.87 6.46
N TRP A 22 -12.34 10.48 5.39
CA TRP A 22 -13.30 11.58 5.46
C TRP A 22 -14.63 11.19 6.11
N GLN A 23 -15.07 9.93 5.94
CA GLN A 23 -16.31 9.45 6.55
C GLN A 23 -16.26 9.41 8.09
N GLY A 24 -15.11 9.69 8.71
CA GLY A 24 -14.97 9.81 10.16
C GLY A 24 -15.08 8.49 10.91
N GLY A 25 -15.12 7.37 10.20
CA GLY A 25 -15.12 6.03 10.80
C GLY A 25 -13.80 5.78 11.53
N ALA A 26 -13.88 5.36 12.79
CA ALA A 26 -12.75 4.90 13.58
C ALA A 26 -12.98 3.45 13.98
N GLY A 27 -11.92 2.63 13.92
CA GLY A 27 -11.97 1.23 14.33
C GLY A 27 -11.13 0.31 13.45
N MET A 28 -10.98 -0.94 13.91
CA MET A 28 -10.09 -1.94 13.31
C MET A 28 -10.31 -2.09 11.79
N ALA A 29 -11.57 -2.19 11.34
CA ALA A 29 -11.88 -2.36 9.92
C ALA A 29 -11.38 -1.18 9.05
N VAL A 30 -11.54 0.06 9.52
CA VAL A 30 -11.07 1.25 8.80
C VAL A 30 -9.54 1.30 8.78
N THR A 31 -8.89 1.01 9.91
CA THR A 31 -7.43 0.95 10.00
C THR A 31 -6.85 -0.10 9.04
N LEU A 32 -7.42 -1.31 9.01
CA LEU A 32 -6.99 -2.37 8.10
C LEU A 32 -7.22 -1.99 6.64
N ALA A 33 -8.35 -1.37 6.30
CA ALA A 33 -8.62 -0.89 4.94
C ALA A 33 -7.56 0.14 4.48
N ILE A 34 -7.21 1.10 5.35
CA ILE A 34 -6.16 2.09 5.06
C ILE A 34 -4.80 1.42 4.89
N LEU A 35 -4.44 0.45 5.74
CA LEU A 35 -3.19 -0.30 5.61
C LEU A 35 -3.14 -1.09 4.30
N VAL A 36 -4.22 -1.73 3.88
CA VAL A 36 -4.27 -2.43 2.57
C VAL A 36 -4.05 -1.44 1.42
N LEU A 37 -4.68 -0.27 1.46
CA LEU A 37 -4.48 0.78 0.44
C LEU A 37 -3.04 1.31 0.45
N ALA A 38 -2.43 1.47 1.63
CA ALA A 38 -1.03 1.87 1.76
C ALA A 38 -0.09 0.82 1.14
N TRP A 39 -0.36 -0.46 1.35
CA TRP A 39 0.42 -1.55 0.76
C TRP A 39 0.32 -1.52 -0.76
N ALA A 40 -0.88 -1.37 -1.31
CA ALA A 40 -1.10 -1.27 -2.75
C ALA A 40 -0.32 -0.09 -3.37
N LYS A 41 -0.34 1.09 -2.72
CA LYS A 41 0.45 2.26 -3.15
C LYS A 41 1.95 1.95 -3.16
N ALA A 42 2.48 1.36 -2.09
CA ALA A 42 3.89 0.99 -1.99
C ALA A 42 4.31 0.01 -3.09
N GLN A 43 3.47 -0.97 -3.44
CA GLN A 43 3.75 -1.89 -4.56
C GLN A 43 3.83 -1.16 -5.90
N VAL A 44 2.93 -0.19 -6.16
CA VAL A 44 2.96 0.61 -7.39
C VAL A 44 4.24 1.43 -7.48
N ILE A 45 4.66 2.07 -6.38
CA ILE A 45 5.88 2.88 -6.30
C ILE A 45 7.12 2.01 -6.54
N LEU A 46 7.24 0.89 -5.82
CA LEU A 46 8.38 -0.03 -5.96
C LEU A 46 8.51 -0.56 -7.39
N ARG A 47 7.41 -0.99 -8.00
CA ARG A 47 7.44 -1.61 -9.34
C ARG A 47 7.63 -0.59 -10.46
N SER A 48 7.01 0.59 -10.36
CA SER A 48 6.90 1.52 -11.49
C SER A 48 7.82 2.74 -11.40
N TYR A 49 8.20 3.17 -10.19
CA TYR A 49 9.03 4.36 -9.98
C TYR A 49 10.47 4.01 -9.57
N LEU A 50 10.66 2.97 -8.76
CA LEU A 50 12.00 2.48 -8.41
C LEU A 50 12.61 1.56 -9.48
N GLY A 51 11.89 1.33 -10.59
CA GLY A 51 12.40 0.54 -11.71
C GLY A 51 12.61 -0.95 -11.40
N LEU A 52 12.16 -1.45 -10.24
CA LEU A 52 12.38 -2.83 -9.81
C LEU A 52 11.74 -3.87 -10.75
N ALA A 53 10.82 -3.45 -11.62
CA ALA A 53 10.34 -4.28 -12.72
C ALA A 53 11.47 -4.78 -13.65
N GLN A 54 12.60 -4.09 -13.71
CA GLN A 54 13.77 -4.47 -14.51
C GLN A 54 14.77 -5.36 -13.73
N ALA A 55 14.57 -5.55 -12.42
CA ALA A 55 15.44 -6.33 -11.54
C ALA A 55 14.62 -7.28 -10.63
N PRO A 56 14.20 -8.45 -11.14
CA PRO A 56 13.27 -9.35 -10.44
C PRO A 56 13.79 -9.85 -9.09
N GLU A 57 15.09 -10.12 -8.98
CA GLU A 57 15.74 -10.57 -7.74
C GLU A 57 15.56 -9.55 -6.60
N TRP A 58 15.88 -8.28 -6.88
CA TRP A 58 15.71 -7.18 -5.94
C TRP A 58 14.24 -6.93 -5.64
N SER A 59 13.37 -7.01 -6.66
CA SER A 59 11.93 -6.84 -6.47
C SER A 59 11.36 -7.82 -5.45
N ARG A 60 11.80 -9.09 -5.46
CA ARG A 60 11.37 -10.10 -4.48
C ARG A 60 11.81 -9.75 -3.07
N GLY A 61 13.07 -9.33 -2.88
CA GLY A 61 13.57 -8.92 -1.57
C GLY A 61 12.79 -7.74 -0.98
N PHE A 62 12.60 -6.68 -1.77
CA PHE A 62 11.80 -5.52 -1.35
C PHE A 62 10.34 -5.89 -1.07
N ALA A 63 9.73 -6.73 -1.92
CA ALA A 63 8.37 -7.19 -1.72
C ALA A 63 8.22 -8.00 -0.43
N MET A 64 9.19 -8.86 -0.10
CA MET A 64 9.20 -9.67 1.12
C MET A 64 9.32 -8.78 2.37
N VAL A 65 10.28 -7.86 2.40
CA VAL A 65 10.44 -6.93 3.53
C VAL A 65 9.20 -6.05 3.72
N LEU A 66 8.66 -5.51 2.62
CA LEU A 66 7.43 -4.73 2.66
C LEU A 66 6.23 -5.56 3.15
N ALA A 67 6.11 -6.82 2.74
CA ALA A 67 5.05 -7.71 3.20
C ALA A 67 5.16 -7.96 4.70
N LEU A 68 6.35 -8.29 5.22
CA LEU A 68 6.58 -8.48 6.65
C LEU A 68 6.24 -7.23 7.45
N PHE A 69 6.67 -6.06 6.98
CA PHE A 69 6.34 -4.78 7.63
C PHE A 69 4.84 -4.52 7.66
N MET A 70 4.14 -4.69 6.52
CA MET A 70 2.70 -4.45 6.44
C MET A 70 1.89 -5.46 7.27
N LEU A 71 2.29 -6.72 7.27
CA LEU A 71 1.67 -7.75 8.13
C LEU A 71 1.88 -7.43 9.61
N GLY A 72 3.07 -6.97 10.01
CA GLY A 72 3.34 -6.50 11.37
C GLY A 72 2.45 -5.33 11.75
N ALA A 73 2.33 -4.31 10.89
CA ALA A 73 1.46 -3.16 11.12
C ALA A 73 -0.02 -3.55 11.22
N MET A 74 -0.50 -4.46 10.36
CA MET A 74 -1.85 -5.01 10.44
C MET A 74 -2.07 -5.83 11.71
N GLY A 75 -1.09 -6.65 12.11
CA GLY A 75 -1.13 -7.42 13.35
C GLY A 75 -1.21 -6.51 14.58
N LEU A 76 -0.46 -5.41 14.60
CA LEU A 76 -0.56 -4.39 15.64
C LEU A 76 -1.93 -3.70 15.65
N ALA A 77 -2.49 -3.39 14.48
CA ALA A 77 -3.83 -2.81 14.38
C ALA A 77 -4.92 -3.76 14.91
N VAL A 78 -4.77 -5.07 14.70
CA VAL A 78 -5.67 -6.09 15.26
C VAL A 78 -5.45 -6.22 16.77
N ALA A 79 -4.21 -6.20 17.26
CA ALA A 79 -3.92 -6.32 18.68
C ALA A 79 -4.35 -5.09 19.50
N ALA A 80 -4.46 -3.92 18.88
CA ALA A 80 -4.85 -2.66 19.51
C ALA A 80 -6.36 -2.40 19.48
N GLY A 81 -7.11 -3.10 18.62
CA GLY A 81 -8.57 -3.00 18.48
C GLY A 81 -9.30 -4.01 19.35
#